data_AF-A0A9X4B4T9-F1
#
_entry.id   AF-A0A9X4B4T9-F1
#
_cell.length_a   1.000
_cell.length_b   1.000
_cell.length_c   1.000
_cell.angle_alpha   90.00
_cell.angle_beta   90.00
_cell.angle_gamma   90.00
#
_symmetry.space_group_name_H-M   'P 1'
#
loop_
_entity.id
_entity.type
_entity.pdbx_description
1 polymer ?
#
loop_
_entity_poly.entity_id
_entity_poly.type
_entity_poly.pdbx_seq_one_letter_code
_entity_poly.pdbx_strand_id
1 'polypeptide(L)'
;EEQDDNHFYTDNEVDFDNDFAEINDDSIEYEYENVLNGNNSTFGVELEFVGGNANAIARELYDLGIVSSPRRLGYHSRTEPGKWKLERDGSVSDGDAGGEIVSPILKDTPETWEQIKVICDVAKRHGARVDQRCGGHVHINMEKLDTARQRWRRFFKTIEVYEDCIYRAAGGDLGRVRSNARHYATPFSPRADESKYIRFNMDNDEDVRRMAAEISEGNRYYGINLTNIARDRAPTVEFRHFNGSLNEKQIQANIKMAAGIINAAEKARFRDTEDEIFKKRGNILKNTSRLGGTQTKKKMMEFLDLTFPRRKDKNAILNVFKKNEWR
;
A
#
# COMPACT_ATOMS: atom_id res chain seq x y z
N GLU A 1 10.02 -9.26 16.90
CA GLU A 1 11.18 -9.58 16.03
C GLU A 1 10.68 -9.94 14.64
N GLU A 2 11.50 -9.69 13.62
CA GLU A 2 11.18 -10.07 12.24
C GLU A 2 11.32 -11.59 12.06
N GLN A 3 10.40 -12.19 11.32
CA GLN A 3 10.37 -13.63 11.03
C GLN A 3 10.42 -13.87 9.52
N ASP A 4 11.09 -14.93 9.09
CA ASP A 4 11.11 -15.37 7.69
C ASP A 4 10.88 -16.88 7.67
N ASP A 5 9.84 -17.33 6.97
CA ASP A 5 9.46 -18.75 6.92
C ASP A 5 10.35 -19.52 5.92
N ASN A 6 11.27 -18.84 5.22
CA ASN A 6 12.11 -19.37 4.14
C ASN A 6 11.31 -20.15 3.08
N HIS A 7 10.04 -19.79 2.91
CA HIS A 7 9.14 -20.37 1.93
C HIS A 7 9.16 -19.54 0.65
N PHE A 8 9.24 -20.19 -0.51
CA PHE A 8 9.27 -19.55 -1.83
C PHE A 8 8.40 -20.32 -2.82
N TYR A 9 7.35 -19.70 -3.34
CA TYR A 9 6.53 -20.28 -4.40
C TYR A 9 7.32 -20.52 -5.69
N THR A 10 8.38 -19.73 -5.95
CA THR A 10 9.25 -19.94 -7.11
C THR A 10 10.07 -21.22 -7.06
N ASP A 11 10.21 -21.85 -5.88
CA ASP A 11 10.87 -23.15 -5.75
C ASP A 11 9.91 -24.31 -5.97
N ASN A 12 8.63 -24.11 -5.64
CA ASN A 12 7.60 -25.14 -5.69
C ASN A 12 6.26 -24.53 -6.12
N GLU A 13 6.00 -24.55 -7.43
CA GLU A 13 4.77 -24.03 -8.02
C GLU A 13 3.51 -24.76 -7.52
N VAL A 14 3.63 -26.03 -7.09
CA VAL A 14 2.51 -26.81 -6.55
C VAL A 14 1.99 -26.20 -5.24
N ASP A 15 2.87 -25.64 -4.41
CA ASP A 15 2.45 -24.96 -3.17
C ASP A 15 1.59 -23.73 -3.49
N PHE A 16 1.96 -22.97 -4.54
CA PHE A 16 1.16 -21.84 -4.98
C PHE A 16 -0.22 -22.28 -5.48
N ASP A 17 -0.27 -23.32 -6.32
CA ASP A 17 -1.52 -23.80 -6.91
C ASP A 17 -2.47 -24.32 -5.81
N ASN A 18 -1.95 -25.05 -4.82
CA ASN A 18 -2.73 -25.53 -3.66
C ASN A 18 -3.23 -24.36 -2.80
N ASP A 19 -2.33 -23.46 -2.39
CA ASP A 19 -2.72 -22.33 -1.54
C ASP A 19 -3.72 -21.42 -2.28
N PHE A 20 -3.54 -21.20 -3.58
CA PHE A 20 -4.47 -20.40 -4.40
C PHE A 20 -5.84 -21.07 -4.54
N ALA A 21 -5.87 -22.40 -4.69
CA ALA A 21 -7.12 -23.17 -4.80
C ALA A 21 -7.92 -23.16 -3.49
N GLU A 22 -7.25 -23.22 -2.33
CA GLU A 22 -7.90 -23.35 -1.02
C GLU A 22 -8.22 -22.01 -0.35
N ILE A 23 -7.40 -20.97 -0.58
CA ILE A 23 -7.52 -19.70 0.15
C ILE A 23 -8.89 -19.03 -0.04
N ASN A 24 -9.45 -18.49 1.04
CA ASN A 24 -10.69 -17.74 1.05
C ASN A 24 -10.70 -16.73 2.22
N ASP A 25 -11.76 -15.94 2.34
CA ASP A 25 -11.88 -14.89 3.35
C ASP A 25 -11.86 -15.37 4.79
N ASP A 26 -12.37 -16.57 5.03
CA ASP A 26 -12.37 -17.19 6.36
C ASP A 26 -10.97 -17.70 6.74
N SER A 27 -10.07 -17.84 5.76
CA SER A 27 -8.67 -18.24 5.99
C SER A 27 -7.77 -17.08 6.40
N ILE A 28 -8.24 -15.83 6.30
CA ILE A 28 -7.44 -14.64 6.60
C ILE A 28 -7.86 -14.10 7.95
N GLU A 29 -6.94 -14.09 8.91
CA GLU A 29 -7.15 -13.48 10.23
C GLU A 29 -6.84 -11.98 10.22
N TYR A 30 -7.59 -11.21 11.01
CA TYR A 30 -7.25 -9.83 11.29
C TYR A 30 -6.29 -9.78 12.48
N GLU A 31 -5.08 -9.27 12.26
CA GLU A 31 -4.02 -9.28 13.26
C GLU A 31 -3.91 -7.92 13.98
N TYR A 32 -3.47 -7.95 15.23
CA TYR A 32 -3.25 -6.74 16.05
C TYR A 32 -1.79 -6.56 16.48
N GLU A 33 -1.02 -7.63 16.47
CA GLU A 33 0.36 -7.63 16.93
C GLU A 33 1.29 -8.08 15.80
N ASN A 34 2.42 -7.37 15.65
CA ASN A 34 3.46 -7.71 14.69
C ASN A 34 2.92 -7.92 13.25
N VAL A 35 1.99 -7.07 12.86
CA VAL A 35 1.27 -7.18 11.58
C VAL A 35 2.22 -6.94 10.42
N LEU A 36 3.18 -6.03 10.57
CA LEU A 36 4.20 -5.69 9.57
C LEU A 36 5.51 -6.44 9.80
N ASN A 37 5.51 -7.53 10.57
CA ASN A 37 6.63 -8.45 10.72
C ASN A 37 7.94 -7.78 11.21
N GLY A 38 7.86 -7.03 12.31
CA GLY A 38 8.99 -6.31 12.88
C GLY A 38 9.40 -5.07 12.10
N ASN A 39 8.66 -4.71 11.04
CA ASN A 39 8.88 -3.46 10.34
C ASN A 39 8.45 -2.27 11.21
N ASN A 40 9.41 -1.40 11.52
CA ASN A 40 9.24 -0.21 12.35
C ASN A 40 8.91 1.06 11.54
N SER A 41 8.78 0.97 10.21
CA SER A 41 8.38 2.11 9.38
C SER A 41 7.03 2.66 9.81
N THR A 42 6.94 3.98 9.91
CA THR A 42 5.66 4.66 10.09
C THR A 42 4.85 4.64 8.80
N PHE A 43 3.53 4.67 8.94
CA PHE A 43 2.61 4.70 7.80
C PHE A 43 1.41 5.62 8.06
N GLY A 44 0.65 5.92 7.01
CA GLY A 44 -0.63 6.60 7.09
C GLY A 44 -1.61 6.04 6.07
N VAL A 45 -2.90 6.22 6.31
CA VAL A 45 -3.96 5.77 5.40
C VAL A 45 -5.04 6.83 5.21
N GLU A 46 -5.58 6.87 3.99
CA GLU A 46 -6.73 7.68 3.61
C GLU A 46 -7.85 6.73 3.16
N LEU A 47 -8.96 6.70 3.89
CA LEU A 47 -10.07 5.78 3.66
C LEU A 47 -11.28 6.55 3.13
N GLU A 48 -11.48 6.50 1.81
CA GLU A 48 -12.63 7.13 1.17
C GLU A 48 -13.89 6.26 1.27
N PHE A 49 -15.04 6.89 1.48
CA PHE A 49 -16.34 6.27 1.47
C PHE A 49 -17.42 7.18 0.90
N VAL A 50 -18.51 6.59 0.43
CA VAL A 50 -19.69 7.29 -0.09
C VAL A 50 -20.91 6.97 0.78
N GLY A 51 -21.95 7.80 0.69
CA GLY A 51 -23.15 7.60 1.51
C GLY A 51 -22.89 7.82 3.00
N GLY A 52 -23.79 7.32 3.84
CA GLY A 52 -23.72 7.47 5.30
C GLY A 52 -23.90 8.91 5.79
N ASN A 53 -24.11 9.06 7.10
CA ASN A 53 -24.16 10.38 7.74
C ASN A 53 -22.77 10.75 8.28
N ALA A 54 -22.02 11.57 7.52
CA ALA A 54 -20.64 11.88 7.87
C ALA A 54 -20.49 12.60 9.22
N ASN A 55 -21.48 13.41 9.61
CA ASN A 55 -21.48 14.08 10.91
C ASN A 55 -21.81 13.11 12.06
N ALA A 56 -22.63 12.08 11.83
CA ALA A 56 -22.87 11.04 12.83
C ALA A 56 -21.62 10.16 13.02
N ILE A 57 -20.94 9.79 11.92
CA ILE A 57 -19.65 9.08 11.96
C ILE A 57 -18.63 9.91 12.74
N ALA A 58 -18.44 11.19 12.38
CA ALA A 58 -17.48 12.06 13.06
C ALA A 58 -17.79 12.24 14.54
N ARG A 59 -19.07 12.37 14.91
CA ARG A 59 -19.49 12.50 16.31
C ARG A 59 -19.16 11.24 17.11
N GLU A 60 -19.53 10.06 16.65
CA GLU A 60 -19.24 8.82 17.39
C GLU A 60 -17.73 8.58 17.50
N LEU A 61 -16.98 8.75 16.40
CA LEU A 61 -15.52 8.61 16.46
C LEU A 61 -14.87 9.65 17.38
N TYR A 62 -15.47 10.84 17.52
CA TYR A 62 -14.98 11.86 18.45
C TYR A 62 -15.26 11.46 19.90
N ASP A 63 -16.46 10.95 20.19
CA ASP A 63 -16.83 10.45 21.51
C ASP A 63 -15.96 9.25 21.94
N LEU A 64 -15.52 8.43 20.99
CA LEU A 64 -14.53 7.36 21.17
C LEU A 64 -13.08 7.87 21.28
N GLY A 65 -12.84 9.17 21.10
CA GLY A 65 -11.52 9.78 21.17
C GLY A 65 -10.61 9.48 19.98
N ILE A 66 -11.15 9.03 18.84
CA ILE A 66 -10.39 8.65 17.64
C ILE A 66 -10.12 9.85 16.73
N VAL A 67 -11.16 10.65 16.43
CA VAL A 67 -11.03 11.84 15.57
C VAL A 67 -10.91 13.14 16.37
N SER A 68 -10.35 14.18 15.74
CA SER A 68 -10.15 15.51 16.35
C SER A 68 -11.40 16.39 16.42
N SER A 69 -12.46 16.05 15.68
CA SER A 69 -13.66 16.90 15.56
C SER A 69 -14.95 16.07 15.54
N PRO A 70 -16.02 16.50 16.23
CA PRO A 70 -17.32 15.84 16.22
C PRO A 70 -18.15 16.13 14.95
N ARG A 71 -17.54 16.76 13.94
CA ARG A 71 -18.17 17.12 12.66
C ARG A 71 -17.20 16.85 11.52
N ARG A 72 -17.75 16.54 10.33
CA ARG A 72 -16.95 16.45 9.11
C ARG A 72 -16.29 17.80 8.83
N LEU A 73 -14.98 17.77 8.64
CA LEU A 73 -14.16 18.94 8.36
C LEU A 73 -14.15 19.28 6.86
N GLY A 74 -13.66 20.48 6.54
CA GLY A 74 -13.41 20.89 5.16
C GLY A 74 -12.25 20.10 4.54
N TYR A 75 -12.16 20.12 3.21
CA TYR A 75 -11.08 19.49 2.46
C TYR A 75 -9.71 20.06 2.89
N HIS A 76 -8.75 19.18 3.18
CA HIS A 76 -7.39 19.54 3.63
C HIS A 76 -7.38 20.39 4.91
N SER A 77 -8.25 20.07 5.86
CA SER A 77 -8.22 20.69 7.19
C SER A 77 -6.95 20.32 7.95
N ARG A 78 -6.60 21.15 8.93
CA ARG A 78 -5.41 20.94 9.77
C ARG A 78 -5.55 19.64 10.56
N THR A 79 -4.46 18.86 10.59
CA THR A 79 -4.38 17.62 11.37
C THR A 79 -4.01 17.94 12.82
N GLU A 80 -4.66 17.27 13.77
CA GLU A 80 -4.25 17.25 15.18
C GLU A 80 -3.29 16.06 15.39
N PRO A 81 -2.12 16.26 16.01
CA PRO A 81 -1.17 15.17 16.23
C PRO A 81 -1.79 13.98 16.96
N GLY A 82 -1.64 12.78 16.39
CA GLY A 82 -2.15 11.54 16.98
C GLY A 82 -3.66 11.32 16.86
N LYS A 83 -4.40 12.20 16.19
CA LYS A 83 -5.83 12.05 15.95
C LYS A 83 -6.12 11.84 14.47
N TRP A 84 -7.14 11.03 14.21
CA TRP A 84 -7.73 10.91 12.89
C TRP A 84 -8.56 12.16 12.57
N LYS A 85 -8.91 12.32 11.31
CA LYS A 85 -9.85 13.35 10.87
C LYS A 85 -10.78 12.80 9.82
N LEU A 86 -12.03 13.26 9.83
CA LEU A 86 -13.01 12.98 8.79
C LEU A 86 -13.23 14.25 7.99
N GLU A 87 -12.86 14.23 6.71
CA GLU A 87 -12.93 15.39 5.81
C GLU A 87 -13.93 15.17 4.68
N ARG A 88 -14.37 16.27 4.07
CA ARG A 88 -15.08 16.25 2.81
C ARG A 88 -14.09 16.04 1.66
N ASP A 89 -14.29 14.99 0.88
CA ASP A 89 -13.64 14.80 -0.41
C ASP A 89 -14.63 14.99 -1.57
N GLY A 90 -14.27 15.82 -2.56
CA GLY A 90 -15.16 16.22 -3.64
C GLY A 90 -15.56 15.10 -4.60
N SER A 91 -14.82 14.00 -4.64
CA SER A 91 -15.07 12.87 -5.54
C SER A 91 -16.04 11.83 -4.96
N VAL A 92 -16.18 11.79 -3.62
CA VAL A 92 -17.00 10.81 -2.91
C VAL A 92 -18.10 11.41 -2.03
N SER A 93 -18.08 12.73 -1.80
CA SER A 93 -19.09 13.41 -0.96
C SER A 93 -20.27 13.95 -1.78
N ASP A 94 -21.49 13.78 -1.24
CA ASP A 94 -22.73 14.36 -1.76
C ASP A 94 -23.57 14.92 -0.60
N GLY A 95 -23.81 16.23 -0.59
CA GLY A 95 -24.37 16.92 0.58
C GLY A 95 -23.57 16.62 1.85
N ASP A 96 -24.25 16.15 2.89
CA ASP A 96 -23.68 15.70 4.18
C ASP A 96 -23.20 14.24 4.19
N ALA A 97 -23.35 13.53 3.08
CA ALA A 97 -22.92 12.15 2.92
C ALA A 97 -21.53 12.04 2.29
N GLY A 98 -20.87 10.91 2.54
CA GLY A 98 -19.53 10.57 2.05
C GLY A 98 -18.42 11.37 2.71
N GLY A 99 -17.19 10.98 2.44
CA GLY A 99 -16.00 11.65 2.95
C GLY A 99 -14.76 10.78 2.88
N GLU A 100 -13.70 11.30 3.49
CA GLU A 100 -12.43 10.61 3.63
C GLU A 100 -12.00 10.65 5.10
N ILE A 101 -11.65 9.48 5.65
CA ILE A 101 -11.08 9.36 6.99
C ILE A 101 -9.57 9.25 6.83
N VAL A 102 -8.85 10.26 7.32
CA VAL A 102 -7.39 10.40 7.17
C VAL A 102 -6.72 10.15 8.50
N SER A 103 -5.71 9.28 8.49
CA SER A 103 -4.99 8.89 9.69
C SER A 103 -4.00 9.95 10.17
N PRO A 104 -3.63 9.94 11.46
CA PRO A 104 -2.35 10.50 11.89
C PRO A 104 -1.19 9.63 11.37
N ILE A 105 0.05 9.96 11.76
CA ILE A 105 1.18 9.06 11.55
C ILE A 105 1.01 7.83 12.47
N LEU A 106 0.84 6.67 11.87
CA LEU A 106 0.60 5.39 12.53
C LEU A 106 1.88 4.55 12.63
N LYS A 107 1.84 3.59 13.54
CA LYS A 107 2.85 2.54 13.76
C LYS A 107 2.15 1.19 13.88
N ASP A 108 2.88 0.10 13.65
CA ASP A 108 2.39 -1.26 13.85
C ASP A 108 2.23 -1.56 15.35
N THR A 109 1.07 -1.19 15.91
CA THR A 109 0.71 -1.43 17.32
C THR A 109 -0.74 -1.90 17.43
N PRO A 110 -1.10 -2.65 18.48
CA PRO A 110 -2.48 -3.10 18.70
C PRO A 110 -3.51 -1.97 18.65
N GLU A 111 -3.17 -0.80 19.18
CA GLU A 111 -4.05 0.37 19.20
C GLU A 111 -4.34 0.88 17.79
N THR A 112 -3.35 0.90 16.90
CA THR A 112 -3.54 1.29 15.49
C THR A 112 -4.54 0.37 14.80
N TRP A 113 -4.39 -0.95 14.97
CA TRP A 113 -5.24 -1.93 14.32
C TRP A 113 -6.65 -1.92 14.91
N GLU A 114 -6.78 -1.78 16.23
CA GLU A 114 -8.09 -1.60 16.88
C GLU A 114 -8.79 -0.33 16.38
N GLN A 115 -8.08 0.80 16.23
CA GLN A 115 -8.67 2.01 15.66
C GLN A 115 -9.17 1.81 14.23
N ILE A 116 -8.39 1.15 13.36
CA ILE A 116 -8.82 0.88 11.97
C ILE A 116 -10.11 0.04 11.95
N LYS A 117 -10.18 -1.00 12.79
CA LYS A 117 -11.39 -1.84 12.92
C LYS A 117 -12.59 -1.01 13.39
N VAL A 118 -12.44 -0.26 14.47
CA VAL A 118 -13.50 0.59 15.02
C VAL A 118 -13.97 1.62 14.00
N ILE A 119 -13.05 2.26 13.26
CA ILE A 119 -13.39 3.20 12.19
C ILE A 119 -14.26 2.54 11.12
N CYS A 120 -13.90 1.34 10.68
CA CYS A 120 -14.67 0.59 9.69
C CYS A 120 -16.08 0.27 10.19
N ASP A 121 -16.20 -0.19 11.43
CA ASP A 121 -17.48 -0.57 12.04
C ASP A 121 -18.41 0.63 12.24
N VAL A 122 -17.88 1.74 12.77
CA VAL A 122 -18.65 2.98 12.95
C VAL A 122 -19.10 3.54 11.60
N ALA A 123 -18.21 3.57 10.60
CA ALA A 123 -18.55 4.04 9.26
C ALA A 123 -19.70 3.21 8.66
N LYS A 124 -19.58 1.87 8.65
CA LYS A 124 -20.63 0.97 8.15
C LYS A 124 -21.96 1.17 8.88
N ARG A 125 -21.93 1.25 10.22
CA ARG A 125 -23.13 1.39 11.06
C ARG A 125 -23.90 2.67 10.78
N HIS A 126 -23.20 3.75 10.43
CA HIS A 126 -23.81 5.02 10.02
C HIS A 126 -24.05 5.11 8.50
N GLY A 127 -24.02 3.98 7.79
CA GLY A 127 -24.45 3.85 6.40
C GLY A 127 -23.40 4.17 5.35
N ALA A 128 -22.12 4.29 5.73
CA ALA A 128 -21.04 4.41 4.77
C ALA A 128 -20.91 3.13 3.94
N ARG A 129 -20.63 3.30 2.65
CA ARG A 129 -20.35 2.21 1.71
C ARG A 129 -19.17 2.58 0.83
N VAL A 130 -18.63 1.60 0.13
CA VAL A 130 -17.55 1.77 -0.84
C VAL A 130 -18.10 1.49 -2.23
N ASP A 131 -17.73 2.31 -3.21
CA ASP A 131 -17.98 2.02 -4.63
C ASP A 131 -16.76 2.38 -5.50
N GLN A 132 -16.93 2.33 -6.83
CA GLN A 132 -15.88 2.57 -7.83
C GLN A 132 -15.24 3.97 -7.78
N ARG A 133 -15.75 4.89 -6.96
CA ARG A 133 -15.15 6.20 -6.75
C ARG A 133 -14.06 6.15 -5.67
N CYS A 134 -14.28 5.35 -4.63
CA CYS A 134 -13.48 5.33 -3.41
C CYS A 134 -12.08 4.74 -3.64
N GLY A 135 -11.04 5.45 -3.20
CA GLY A 135 -9.66 5.02 -3.05
C GLY A 135 -9.29 4.68 -1.60
N GLY A 136 -8.20 3.94 -1.44
CA GLY A 136 -7.61 3.62 -0.14
C GLY A 136 -6.11 3.92 -0.15
N HIS A 137 -5.71 5.19 -0.04
CA HIS A 137 -4.29 5.53 -0.18
C HIS A 137 -3.50 5.06 1.03
N VAL A 138 -2.30 4.52 0.80
CA VAL A 138 -1.37 4.11 1.86
C VAL A 138 -0.06 4.86 1.70
N HIS A 139 0.36 5.56 2.75
CA HIS A 139 1.61 6.28 2.82
C HIS A 139 2.60 5.47 3.64
N ILE A 140 3.78 5.15 3.10
CA ILE A 140 4.85 4.50 3.84
C ILE A 140 6.04 5.45 3.95
N ASN A 141 6.58 5.63 5.14
CA ASN A 141 7.78 6.42 5.34
C ASN A 141 8.97 5.86 4.54
N MET A 142 9.69 6.73 3.86
CA MET A 142 10.79 6.40 2.96
C MET A 142 12.11 6.08 3.68
N GLU A 143 12.16 6.11 5.01
CA GLU A 143 13.37 5.88 5.82
C GLU A 143 14.15 4.62 5.40
N LYS A 144 13.47 3.52 5.06
CA LYS A 144 14.14 2.31 4.57
C LYS A 144 14.79 2.44 3.20
N LEU A 145 14.30 3.36 2.36
CA LEU A 145 14.93 3.68 1.07
C LEU A 145 16.13 4.62 1.22
N ASP A 146 16.10 5.49 2.24
CA ASP A 146 17.09 6.52 2.60
C ASP A 146 17.78 7.21 1.40
N THR A 147 19.04 7.61 1.55
CA THR A 147 19.90 8.15 0.50
C THR A 147 20.61 7.04 -0.29
N ALA A 148 20.41 5.76 0.00
CA ALA A 148 21.06 4.67 -0.70
C ALA A 148 20.44 4.49 -2.10
N ARG A 149 21.17 4.97 -3.12
CA ARG A 149 20.80 4.84 -4.55
C ARG A 149 20.29 3.44 -4.92
N GLN A 150 20.95 2.38 -4.45
CA GLN A 150 20.61 1.00 -4.82
C GLN A 150 19.24 0.56 -4.27
N ARG A 151 18.78 1.10 -3.13
CA ARG A 151 17.45 0.80 -2.58
C ARG A 151 16.37 1.38 -3.47
N TRP A 152 16.51 2.65 -3.88
CA TRP A 152 15.63 3.27 -4.87
C TRP A 152 15.62 2.53 -6.21
N ARG A 153 16.77 2.06 -6.70
CA ARG A 153 16.83 1.25 -7.94
C ARG A 153 16.04 -0.05 -7.82
N ARG A 154 16.12 -0.72 -6.68
CA ARG A 154 15.33 -1.92 -6.41
C ARG A 154 13.84 -1.61 -6.28
N PHE A 155 13.47 -0.53 -5.58
CA PHE A 155 12.08 -0.07 -5.52
C PHE A 155 11.50 0.18 -6.91
N PHE A 156 12.17 0.96 -7.76
CA PHE A 156 11.70 1.21 -9.13
C PHE A 156 11.66 -0.07 -9.97
N LYS A 157 12.65 -0.96 -9.85
CA LYS A 157 12.62 -2.24 -10.55
C LYS A 157 11.42 -3.11 -10.13
N THR A 158 11.07 -3.10 -8.84
CA THR A 158 9.88 -3.80 -8.31
C THR A 158 8.61 -3.22 -8.93
N ILE A 159 8.44 -1.90 -8.93
CA ILE A 159 7.26 -1.27 -9.54
C ILE A 159 7.21 -1.53 -11.04
N GLU A 160 8.32 -1.34 -11.76
CA GLU A 160 8.41 -1.60 -13.21
C GLU A 160 7.88 -2.98 -13.61
N VAL A 161 8.23 -4.03 -12.85
CA VAL A 161 7.97 -5.41 -13.25
C VAL A 161 6.70 -5.99 -12.64
N TYR A 162 6.30 -5.53 -11.45
CA TYR A 162 5.19 -6.12 -10.70
C TYR A 162 4.00 -5.18 -10.51
N GLU A 163 3.97 -3.99 -11.14
CA GLU A 163 2.83 -3.08 -10.99
C GLU A 163 1.49 -3.69 -11.40
N ASP A 164 1.45 -4.57 -12.41
CA ASP A 164 0.21 -5.31 -12.71
C ASP A 164 -0.24 -6.17 -11.53
N CYS A 165 0.68 -6.82 -10.81
CA CYS A 165 0.35 -7.58 -9.60
C CYS A 165 -0.21 -6.63 -8.54
N ILE A 166 0.39 -5.45 -8.35
CA ILE A 166 -0.13 -4.43 -7.43
C ILE A 166 -1.55 -4.02 -7.83
N TYR A 167 -1.82 -3.76 -9.11
CA TYR A 167 -3.18 -3.45 -9.59
C TYR A 167 -4.17 -4.59 -9.35
N ARG A 168 -3.77 -5.84 -9.60
CA ARG A 168 -4.63 -7.00 -9.34
C ARG A 168 -4.98 -7.11 -7.85
N ALA A 169 -4.00 -6.95 -6.96
CA ALA A 169 -4.27 -6.90 -5.52
C ALA A 169 -5.06 -5.65 -5.10
N ALA A 170 -4.91 -4.53 -5.81
CA ALA A 170 -5.58 -3.29 -5.48
C ALA A 170 -7.10 -3.31 -5.71
N GLY A 171 -7.61 -4.24 -6.52
CA GLY A 171 -9.05 -4.37 -6.74
C GLY A 171 -9.84 -4.76 -5.48
N GLY A 172 -9.20 -5.45 -4.53
CA GLY A 172 -9.77 -5.78 -3.22
C GLY A 172 -11.11 -6.53 -3.32
N ASP A 173 -12.05 -6.21 -2.43
CA ASP A 173 -13.39 -6.81 -2.41
C ASP A 173 -14.27 -6.43 -3.62
N LEU A 174 -13.84 -5.47 -4.43
CA LEU A 174 -14.56 -5.04 -5.63
C LEU A 174 -14.35 -5.99 -6.82
N GLY A 175 -13.35 -6.89 -6.72
CA GLY A 175 -13.00 -7.88 -7.76
C GLY A 175 -12.37 -7.29 -9.04
N ARG A 176 -12.14 -5.97 -9.06
CA ARG A 176 -11.53 -5.22 -10.16
C ARG A 176 -11.00 -3.88 -9.68
N VAL A 177 -10.07 -3.28 -10.43
CA VAL A 177 -9.57 -1.93 -10.15
C VAL A 177 -10.69 -0.89 -10.35
N ARG A 178 -10.77 0.10 -9.47
CA ARG A 178 -11.76 1.18 -9.54
C ARG A 178 -11.68 1.95 -10.87
N SER A 179 -12.81 2.33 -11.44
CA SER A 179 -12.87 3.04 -12.75
C SER A 179 -12.03 4.31 -12.78
N ASN A 180 -12.00 5.03 -11.66
CA ASN A 180 -11.29 6.30 -11.51
C ASN A 180 -9.76 6.15 -11.41
N ALA A 181 -9.23 4.93 -11.22
CA ALA A 181 -7.79 4.69 -11.16
C ALA A 181 -7.08 5.14 -12.45
N ARG A 182 -7.74 5.05 -13.61
CA ARG A 182 -7.20 5.53 -14.89
C ARG A 182 -6.95 7.04 -14.96
N HIS A 183 -7.43 7.79 -13.97
CA HIS A 183 -7.24 9.24 -13.88
C HIS A 183 -6.46 9.65 -12.63
N TYR A 184 -6.59 8.90 -11.52
CA TYR A 184 -6.06 9.30 -10.22
C TYR A 184 -5.01 8.34 -9.63
N ALA A 185 -4.72 7.25 -10.33
CA ALA A 185 -3.71 6.24 -9.99
C ALA A 185 -3.21 5.53 -11.26
N THR A 186 -2.74 6.29 -12.26
CA THR A 186 -2.24 5.77 -13.55
C THR A 186 -0.94 4.98 -13.41
N PRO A 187 -0.60 4.08 -14.36
CA PRO A 187 0.60 3.26 -14.24
C PRO A 187 1.88 4.08 -14.07
N PHE A 188 2.67 3.76 -13.04
CA PHE A 188 3.98 4.33 -12.76
C PHE A 188 5.13 3.52 -13.36
N SER A 189 4.88 2.27 -13.77
CA SER A 189 5.89 1.37 -14.35
C SER A 189 6.69 1.96 -15.53
N PRO A 190 6.14 2.83 -16.42
CA PRO A 190 6.96 3.51 -17.43
C PRO A 190 8.00 4.44 -16.80
N ARG A 191 7.62 5.22 -15.78
CA ARG A 191 8.54 6.11 -15.03
C ARG A 191 9.58 5.33 -14.26
N ALA A 192 9.16 4.24 -13.66
CA ALA A 192 10.05 3.35 -12.94
C ALA A 192 11.10 2.72 -13.87
N ASP A 193 10.73 2.36 -15.10
CA ASP A 193 11.65 1.87 -16.15
C ASP A 193 12.62 2.97 -16.60
N GLU A 194 12.10 4.16 -16.90
CA GLU A 194 12.89 5.35 -17.29
C GLU A 194 13.95 5.71 -16.26
N SER A 195 13.67 5.47 -14.97
CA SER A 195 14.60 5.77 -13.88
C SER A 195 16.01 5.27 -14.16
N LYS A 196 16.17 4.09 -14.79
CA LYS A 196 17.45 3.43 -15.14
C LYS A 196 18.42 4.32 -15.92
N TYR A 197 17.87 5.20 -16.75
CA TYR A 197 18.66 6.06 -17.63
C TYR A 197 18.99 7.41 -17.00
N ILE A 198 18.32 7.75 -15.90
CA ILE A 198 18.52 9.01 -15.21
C ILE A 198 19.64 8.86 -14.17
N ARG A 199 20.59 9.80 -14.18
CA ARG A 199 21.71 9.83 -13.23
C ARG A 199 21.38 10.78 -12.08
N PHE A 200 21.25 10.23 -10.88
CA PHE A 200 21.04 11.00 -9.65
C PHE A 200 22.23 10.86 -8.72
N ASN A 201 22.72 11.99 -8.20
CA ASN A 201 23.42 11.98 -6.91
C ASN A 201 22.40 11.58 -5.84
N MET A 202 22.86 10.95 -4.77
CA MET A 202 22.01 10.43 -3.70
C MET A 202 22.76 10.57 -2.38
N ASP A 203 23.39 11.73 -2.15
CA ASP A 203 24.30 11.91 -1.01
C ASP A 203 23.59 12.51 0.20
N ASN A 204 22.42 13.12 -0.01
CA ASN A 204 21.63 13.81 1.01
C ASN A 204 20.13 13.83 0.65
N ASP A 205 19.31 14.37 1.55
CA ASP A 205 17.86 14.44 1.35
C ASP A 205 17.43 15.34 0.18
N GLU A 206 18.19 16.37 -0.14
CA GLU A 206 17.89 17.24 -1.29
C GLU A 206 18.01 16.48 -2.61
N ASP A 207 19.03 15.62 -2.73
CA ASP A 207 19.19 14.73 -3.87
C ASP A 207 18.02 13.75 -4.01
N VAL A 208 17.53 13.18 -2.89
CA VAL A 208 16.34 12.33 -2.87
C VAL A 208 15.12 13.11 -3.37
N ARG A 209 14.93 14.35 -2.93
CA ARG A 209 13.83 15.22 -3.41
C ARG A 209 13.93 15.51 -4.90
N ARG A 210 15.14 15.80 -5.41
CA ARG A 210 15.37 16.03 -6.85
C ARG A 210 15.06 14.78 -7.68
N MET A 211 15.52 13.62 -7.24
CA MET A 211 15.21 12.34 -7.87
C MET A 211 13.70 12.08 -7.89
N ALA A 212 13.01 12.28 -6.76
CA ALA A 212 11.56 12.14 -6.66
C ALA A 212 10.84 13.10 -7.61
N ALA A 213 11.28 14.35 -7.71
CA ALA A 213 10.71 15.37 -8.59
C ALA A 213 10.87 14.99 -10.08
N GLU A 214 12.05 14.54 -10.46
CA GLU A 214 12.38 14.19 -11.85
C GLU A 214 11.64 12.93 -12.31
N ILE A 215 11.62 11.86 -11.52
CA ILE A 215 10.93 10.61 -11.90
C ILE A 215 9.41 10.78 -11.90
N SER A 216 8.85 11.55 -10.96
CA SER A 216 7.40 11.79 -10.93
C SER A 216 6.93 12.85 -11.92
N GLU A 217 7.84 13.62 -12.53
CA GLU A 217 7.54 14.82 -13.33
C GLU A 217 6.54 15.77 -12.64
N GLY A 218 6.57 15.83 -11.31
CA GLY A 218 5.63 16.62 -10.51
C GLY A 218 4.16 16.17 -10.59
N ASN A 219 3.87 15.01 -11.16
CA ASN A 219 2.53 14.44 -11.30
C ASN A 219 2.21 13.50 -10.12
N ARG A 220 1.14 13.83 -9.38
CA ARG A 220 0.66 13.05 -8.23
C ARG A 220 -0.32 11.93 -8.58
N TYR A 221 -0.79 11.86 -9.83
CA TYR A 221 -1.89 10.99 -10.24
C TYR A 221 -1.45 9.61 -10.74
N TYR A 222 -0.19 9.25 -10.51
CA TYR A 222 0.29 7.89 -10.70
C TYR A 222 -0.11 6.98 -9.53
N GLY A 223 -0.07 5.67 -9.74
CA GLY A 223 -0.24 4.69 -8.67
C GLY A 223 0.82 4.83 -7.57
N ILE A 224 2.03 5.27 -7.93
CA ILE A 224 3.04 5.73 -6.97
C ILE A 224 3.15 7.25 -7.03
N ASN A 225 2.84 7.93 -5.93
CA ASN A 225 3.03 9.37 -5.80
C ASN A 225 4.28 9.67 -4.96
N LEU A 226 5.30 10.25 -5.61
CA LEU A 226 6.52 10.75 -4.98
C LEU A 226 6.51 12.27 -4.74
N THR A 227 5.44 12.97 -5.14
CA THR A 227 5.38 14.44 -5.03
C THR A 227 5.38 14.93 -3.58
N ASN A 228 5.01 14.07 -2.62
CA ASN A 228 5.12 14.38 -1.19
C ASN A 228 6.58 14.56 -0.76
N ILE A 229 7.46 13.67 -1.24
CA ILE A 229 8.91 13.77 -1.03
C ILE A 229 9.46 14.95 -1.85
N ALA A 230 9.15 15.00 -3.14
CA ALA A 230 9.68 16.04 -4.04
C ALA A 230 9.39 17.48 -3.57
N ARG A 231 8.25 17.70 -2.90
CA ARG A 231 7.80 19.01 -2.40
C ARG A 231 8.01 19.20 -0.90
N ASP A 232 8.76 18.31 -0.26
CA ASP A 232 9.05 18.36 1.18
C ASP A 232 7.80 18.45 2.06
N ARG A 233 6.69 17.81 1.64
CA ARG A 233 5.42 17.79 2.37
C ARG A 233 5.40 16.70 3.42
N ALA A 234 5.90 15.52 3.06
CA ALA A 234 6.03 14.36 3.92
C ALA A 234 7.09 13.41 3.34
N PRO A 235 7.90 12.75 4.18
CA PRO A 235 8.92 11.79 3.73
C PRO A 235 8.30 10.42 3.41
N THR A 236 7.24 10.39 2.60
CA THR A 236 6.47 9.17 2.34
C THR A 236 6.33 8.88 0.85
N VAL A 237 6.46 7.60 0.49
CA VAL A 237 5.95 7.08 -0.78
C VAL A 237 4.47 6.80 -0.60
N GLU A 238 3.63 7.38 -1.45
CA GLU A 238 2.18 7.18 -1.41
C GLU A 238 1.75 6.19 -2.49
N PHE A 239 1.09 5.12 -2.07
CA PHE A 239 0.49 4.08 -2.90
C PHE A 239 -0.99 4.42 -3.11
N ARG A 240 -1.33 4.75 -4.35
CA ARG A 240 -2.66 5.22 -4.79
C ARG A 240 -3.44 4.14 -5.55
N HIS A 241 -2.82 2.98 -5.80
CA HIS A 241 -3.42 1.87 -6.55
C HIS A 241 -4.72 1.38 -5.90
N PHE A 242 -4.74 1.26 -4.57
CA PHE A 242 -5.78 0.53 -3.85
C PHE A 242 -7.16 1.17 -3.95
N ASN A 243 -8.16 0.33 -4.18
CA ASN A 243 -9.55 0.68 -4.01
C ASN A 243 -9.84 1.01 -2.53
N GLY A 244 -10.84 1.84 -2.30
CA GLY A 244 -11.39 2.06 -0.97
C GLY A 244 -11.91 0.75 -0.39
N SER A 245 -11.96 0.68 0.94
CA SER A 245 -12.48 -0.48 1.66
C SER A 245 -12.97 -0.05 3.03
N LEU A 246 -14.00 -0.74 3.54
CA LEU A 246 -14.37 -0.74 4.96
C LEU A 246 -14.19 -2.14 5.55
N ASN A 247 -13.53 -3.06 4.84
CA ASN A 247 -13.10 -4.36 5.36
C ASN A 247 -11.70 -4.21 5.93
N GLU A 248 -11.58 -4.36 7.24
CA GLU A 248 -10.33 -4.18 7.97
C GLU A 248 -9.23 -5.16 7.52
N LYS A 249 -9.59 -6.39 7.12
CA LYS A 249 -8.65 -7.39 6.58
C LYS A 249 -8.07 -6.93 5.24
N GLN A 250 -8.89 -6.35 4.37
CA GLN A 250 -8.44 -5.80 3.09
C GLN A 250 -7.54 -4.57 3.27
N ILE A 251 -7.88 -3.67 4.21
CA ILE A 251 -7.05 -2.51 4.54
C ILE A 251 -5.69 -2.97 5.07
N GLN A 252 -5.68 -3.96 5.97
CA GLN A 252 -4.45 -4.54 6.51
C GLN A 252 -3.60 -5.20 5.41
N ALA A 253 -4.22 -5.91 4.46
CA ALA A 253 -3.51 -6.46 3.30
C ALA A 253 -2.86 -5.37 2.42
N ASN A 254 -3.57 -4.26 2.18
CA ASN A 254 -3.02 -3.11 1.42
C ASN A 254 -1.80 -2.50 2.13
N ILE A 255 -1.88 -2.32 3.45
CA ILE A 255 -0.76 -1.78 4.25
C ILE A 255 0.43 -2.76 4.26
N LYS A 256 0.19 -4.06 4.47
CA LYS A 256 1.22 -5.11 4.39
C LYS A 256 1.94 -5.07 3.04
N MET A 257 1.20 -4.94 1.95
CA MET A 257 1.78 -4.87 0.60
C MET A 257 2.64 -3.63 0.38
N ALA A 258 2.13 -2.44 0.73
CA ALA A 258 2.88 -1.20 0.59
C ALA A 258 4.17 -1.22 1.43
N ALA A 259 4.07 -1.63 2.70
CA ALA A 259 5.21 -1.76 3.60
C ALA A 259 6.20 -2.84 3.13
N GLY A 260 5.69 -3.97 2.64
CA GLY A 260 6.49 -5.08 2.11
C GLY A 260 7.32 -4.67 0.89
N ILE A 261 6.74 -3.87 -0.02
CA ILE A 261 7.45 -3.39 -1.22
C ILE A 261 8.64 -2.51 -0.83
N ILE A 262 8.45 -1.61 0.13
CA ILE A 262 9.52 -0.74 0.65
C ILE A 262 10.58 -1.58 1.39
N ASN A 263 10.17 -2.53 2.22
CA ASN A 263 11.07 -3.44 2.93
C ASN A 263 11.88 -4.33 1.97
N ALA A 264 11.27 -4.80 0.88
CA ALA A 264 11.95 -5.58 -0.16
C ALA A 264 13.03 -4.75 -0.88
N ALA A 265 12.81 -3.46 -1.08
CA ALA A 265 13.82 -2.58 -1.66
C ALA A 265 15.08 -2.43 -0.78
N GLU A 266 14.94 -2.53 0.53
CA GLU A 266 16.07 -2.61 1.46
C GLU A 266 16.77 -3.98 1.37
N LYS A 267 16.00 -5.07 1.40
CA LYS A 267 16.49 -6.43 1.68
C LYS A 267 16.80 -7.32 0.49
N ALA A 268 16.22 -7.08 -0.69
CA ALA A 268 16.45 -7.90 -1.89
C ALA A 268 17.84 -7.63 -2.52
N ARG A 269 18.89 -8.07 -1.85
CA ARG A 269 20.30 -7.75 -2.14
C ARG A 269 21.02 -8.98 -2.66
N PHE A 270 21.73 -8.90 -3.78
CA PHE A 270 22.40 -10.08 -4.38
C PHE A 270 23.93 -10.01 -4.45
N ARG A 271 24.55 -8.86 -4.11
CA ARG A 271 26.01 -8.66 -4.19
C ARG A 271 26.65 -8.26 -2.87
N ASP A 272 25.92 -7.55 -2.03
CA ASP A 272 26.44 -6.78 -0.90
C ASP A 272 25.99 -7.34 0.46
N THR A 273 25.46 -8.56 0.48
CA THR A 273 24.98 -9.26 1.68
C THR A 273 25.53 -10.68 1.71
N GLU A 274 25.73 -11.25 2.91
CA GLU A 274 26.01 -12.68 3.09
C GLU A 274 24.76 -13.49 3.43
N ASP A 275 23.65 -12.83 3.73
CA ASP A 275 22.36 -13.48 3.94
C ASP A 275 21.85 -14.13 2.64
N GLU A 276 21.75 -15.45 2.63
CA GLU A 276 21.34 -16.24 1.47
C GLU A 276 19.87 -16.02 1.08
N ILE A 277 18.99 -15.71 2.03
CA ILE A 277 17.59 -15.39 1.75
C ILE A 277 17.53 -14.04 1.03
N PHE A 278 18.31 -13.05 1.48
CA PHE A 278 18.41 -11.76 0.80
C PHE A 278 19.00 -11.91 -0.60
N LYS A 279 20.05 -12.73 -0.78
CA LYS A 279 20.63 -13.07 -2.10
C LYS A 279 19.57 -13.67 -3.02
N LYS A 280 18.75 -14.58 -2.51
CA LYS A 280 17.68 -15.22 -3.27
C LYS A 280 16.62 -14.20 -3.73
N ARG A 281 16.12 -13.35 -2.83
CA ARG A 281 15.17 -12.26 -3.19
C ARG A 281 15.79 -11.28 -4.19
N GLY A 282 17.06 -10.92 -4.00
CA GLY A 282 17.80 -10.08 -4.94
C GLY A 282 17.95 -10.72 -6.33
N ASN A 283 18.15 -12.04 -6.40
CA ASN A 283 18.23 -12.79 -7.66
C ASN A 283 16.88 -12.87 -8.39
N ILE A 284 15.75 -12.99 -7.67
CA ILE A 284 14.40 -12.86 -8.25
C ILE A 284 14.29 -11.51 -8.99
N LEU A 285 14.61 -10.41 -8.30
CA LEU A 285 14.50 -9.07 -8.87
C LEU A 285 15.50 -8.80 -10.01
N LYS A 286 16.70 -9.40 -9.95
CA LYS A 286 17.74 -9.28 -10.98
C LYS A 286 17.36 -10.01 -12.27
N ASN A 287 16.81 -11.22 -12.15
CA ASN A 287 16.57 -12.11 -13.29
C ASN A 287 15.18 -11.91 -13.92
N THR A 288 14.31 -11.15 -13.26
CA THR A 288 12.96 -10.86 -13.76
C THR A 288 12.96 -9.74 -14.81
N SER A 289 12.08 -9.84 -15.81
CA SER A 289 11.89 -8.81 -16.84
C SER A 289 10.44 -8.73 -17.33
N ARG A 290 10.11 -7.72 -18.14
CA ARG A 290 8.80 -7.58 -18.80
C ARG A 290 8.66 -8.41 -20.08
N LEU A 291 9.78 -8.96 -20.60
CA LEU A 291 9.81 -9.80 -21.81
C LEU A 291 9.13 -11.14 -21.48
N GLY A 292 7.90 -11.31 -21.93
CA GLY A 292 7.04 -12.47 -21.57
C GLY A 292 5.75 -12.09 -20.84
N GLY A 293 5.52 -10.79 -20.60
CA GLY A 293 4.31 -10.30 -19.96
C GLY A 293 4.40 -10.22 -18.42
N THR A 294 3.60 -9.35 -17.87
CA THR A 294 3.55 -9.00 -16.43
C THR A 294 2.32 -9.55 -15.72
N GLN A 295 1.29 -9.94 -16.49
CA GLN A 295 0.04 -10.51 -16.01
C GLN A 295 0.10 -12.06 -16.03
N THR A 296 0.99 -12.65 -15.24
CA THR A 296 1.22 -14.11 -15.25
C THR A 296 1.26 -14.71 -13.85
N LYS A 297 1.01 -16.02 -13.74
CA LYS A 297 1.16 -16.77 -12.49
C LYS A 297 2.58 -16.65 -11.91
N LYS A 298 3.59 -16.80 -12.76
CA LYS A 298 4.99 -16.63 -12.37
C LYS A 298 5.25 -15.26 -11.73
N LYS A 299 4.67 -14.18 -12.26
CA LYS A 299 4.83 -12.83 -11.70
C LYS A 299 4.19 -12.68 -10.34
N MET A 300 3.05 -13.33 -10.10
CA MET A 300 2.44 -13.36 -8.77
C MET A 300 3.33 -14.09 -7.77
N MET A 301 3.87 -15.26 -8.13
CA MET A 301 4.80 -16.02 -7.26
C MET A 301 6.06 -15.20 -6.95
N GLU A 302 6.72 -14.65 -7.98
CA GLU A 302 7.91 -13.80 -7.82
C GLU A 302 7.64 -12.58 -6.93
N PHE A 303 6.49 -11.91 -7.12
CA PHE A 303 6.09 -10.76 -6.31
C PHE A 303 5.88 -11.14 -4.85
N LEU A 304 5.13 -12.22 -4.58
CA LEU A 304 4.87 -12.68 -3.21
C LEU A 304 6.17 -13.06 -2.50
N ASP A 305 7.07 -13.76 -3.19
CA ASP A 305 8.37 -14.18 -2.65
C ASP A 305 9.34 -13.01 -2.47
N LEU A 306 9.27 -12.00 -3.33
CA LEU A 306 10.09 -10.80 -3.17
C LEU A 306 9.64 -9.96 -1.97
N THR A 307 8.32 -9.85 -1.77
CA THR A 307 7.71 -8.85 -0.89
C THR A 307 7.42 -9.36 0.53
N PHE A 308 7.11 -10.64 0.70
CA PHE A 308 6.61 -11.17 1.99
C PHE A 308 7.46 -12.34 2.51
N PRO A 309 8.17 -12.16 3.64
CA PRO A 309 8.90 -13.23 4.33
C PRO A 309 8.01 -14.34 4.88
N ARG A 310 6.84 -13.99 5.45
CA ARG A 310 5.93 -14.95 6.10
C ARG A 310 4.90 -15.48 5.11
N ARG A 311 4.66 -16.79 5.11
CA ARG A 311 3.62 -17.43 4.27
C ARG A 311 2.23 -16.88 4.58
N LYS A 312 1.92 -16.58 5.84
CA LYS A 312 0.63 -15.95 6.22
C LYS A 312 0.40 -14.58 5.56
N ASP A 313 1.46 -13.79 5.38
CA ASP A 313 1.35 -12.48 4.70
C ASP A 313 1.17 -12.66 3.20
N LYS A 314 1.82 -13.68 2.62
CA LYS A 314 1.55 -14.09 1.24
C LYS A 314 0.09 -14.49 1.05
N ASN A 315 -0.47 -15.28 1.98
CA ASN A 315 -1.85 -15.73 1.93
C ASN A 315 -2.84 -14.56 1.97
N ALA A 316 -2.57 -13.52 2.76
CA ALA A 316 -3.38 -12.31 2.77
C ALA A 316 -3.47 -11.67 1.38
N ILE A 317 -2.38 -11.61 0.62
CA ILE A 317 -2.38 -11.08 -0.76
C ILE A 317 -2.94 -12.09 -1.76
N LEU A 318 -2.68 -13.38 -1.57
CA LEU A 318 -3.18 -14.47 -2.41
C LEU A 318 -4.71 -14.51 -2.42
N ASN A 319 -5.34 -14.32 -1.26
CA ASN A 319 -6.78 -14.17 -1.12
C ASN A 319 -7.31 -13.02 -2.00
N VAL A 320 -6.59 -11.89 -2.02
CA VAL A 320 -6.98 -10.75 -2.86
C VAL A 320 -6.75 -11.04 -4.34
N PHE A 321 -5.64 -11.68 -4.73
CA PHE A 321 -5.43 -12.12 -6.12
C PHE A 321 -6.53 -13.06 -6.61
N LYS A 322 -7.03 -13.94 -5.75
CA LYS A 322 -8.10 -14.88 -6.10
C LYS A 322 -9.42 -14.20 -6.43
N LYS A 323 -9.75 -13.11 -5.71
CA LYS A 323 -10.96 -12.31 -5.93
C LYS A 323 -10.90 -11.44 -7.18
N ASN A 324 -9.71 -11.17 -7.70
CA ASN A 324 -9.48 -10.15 -8.71
C ASN A 324 -8.90 -10.73 -10.00
N GLU A 325 -9.37 -10.22 -11.14
CA GLU A 325 -8.82 -10.52 -12.46
C GLU A 325 -7.89 -9.39 -12.94
N TRP A 326 -7.10 -9.64 -13.99
CA TRP A 326 -6.21 -8.64 -14.61
C TRP A 326 -6.95 -7.55 -15.42
N ARG A 327 -8.24 -7.31 -15.17
CA ARG A 327 -9.14 -6.52 -16.03
C ARG A 327 -9.37 -5.08 -15.56
#